data_AF-A0A2H0YKD8-F1
#
_entry.id   AF-A0A2H0YKD8-F1
#
_cell.length_a   1.000
_cell.length_b   1.000
_cell.length_c   1.000
_cell.angle_alpha   90.00
_cell.angle_beta   90.00
_cell.angle_gamma   90.00
#
_symmetry.space_group_name_H-M   'P 1'
#
loop_
_entity.id
_entity.type
_entity.pdbx_description
1 polymer ?
#
loop_
_entity_poly.entity_id
_entity_poly.type
_entity_poly.pdbx_seq_one_letter_code
_entity_poly.pdbx_strand_id
1 'polypeptide(L)'
;MQRFFMFSGAFLRAMQFSFLVMVIVPSAASSEPPIMEAHASITYPISSPYYPIVLRGKDLPSLHDVPIGRISLYAAHGAQIKPIPFQIDRRDKKGRFEIPVDQEGKTFEKRQPLDENDECVFMSSDIGEKIESIPDVARIEGATGIEMTDPGTGRHGWVYALVFQGAPPGGCRS
;
A
#
# COMPACT_ATOMS: atom_id res chain seq x y z
N MET A 1 -42.03 -70.92 -14.48
CA MET A 1 -41.17 -71.70 -15.42
C MET A 1 -40.50 -70.69 -16.34
N GLN A 2 -39.16 -70.61 -16.35
CA GLN A 2 -38.28 -71.19 -17.39
C GLN A 2 -38.68 -70.80 -18.82
N ARG A 3 -37.82 -70.39 -19.77
CA ARG A 3 -36.41 -69.92 -19.90
C ARG A 3 -36.18 -69.86 -21.44
N PHE A 4 -35.03 -69.33 -21.89
CA PHE A 4 -34.48 -69.27 -23.27
C PHE A 4 -34.86 -68.00 -24.08
N PHE A 5 -33.95 -67.03 -24.30
CA PHE A 5 -32.72 -66.99 -25.16
C PHE A 5 -33.06 -66.80 -26.66
N MET A 6 -32.75 -65.60 -27.23
CA MET A 6 -31.63 -65.30 -28.18
C MET A 6 -31.82 -65.94 -29.58
N PHE A 7 -31.45 -65.39 -30.75
CA PHE A 7 -30.50 -64.35 -31.22
C PHE A 7 -31.05 -63.81 -32.58
N SER A 8 -30.57 -62.78 -33.31
CA SER A 8 -29.48 -61.78 -33.22
C SER A 8 -29.84 -60.55 -34.09
N GLY A 9 -28.99 -59.51 -34.16
CA GLY A 9 -29.17 -58.34 -35.04
C GLY A 9 -28.07 -57.29 -34.86
N ALA A 10 -26.95 -57.46 -35.56
CA ALA A 10 -25.68 -56.72 -35.42
C ALA A 10 -25.80 -55.20 -35.19
N PHE A 11 -25.19 -54.72 -34.09
CA PHE A 11 -24.91 -53.29 -33.88
C PHE A 11 -23.46 -52.95 -34.22
N LEU A 12 -23.26 -51.84 -34.94
CA LEU A 12 -21.96 -51.29 -35.28
C LEU A 12 -21.14 -50.96 -34.02
N ARG A 13 -19.87 -51.36 -34.02
CA ARG A 13 -18.92 -51.02 -32.96
C ARG A 13 -18.39 -49.59 -33.18
N ALA A 14 -19.06 -48.60 -32.60
CA ALA A 14 -18.55 -47.24 -32.56
C ALA A 14 -17.30 -47.17 -31.66
N MET A 15 -16.18 -46.71 -32.22
CA MET A 15 -14.90 -46.64 -31.54
C MET A 15 -14.82 -45.33 -30.73
N GLN A 16 -15.18 -45.39 -29.46
CA GLN A 16 -15.28 -44.22 -28.58
C GLN A 16 -13.90 -43.75 -28.11
N PHE A 17 -13.32 -42.79 -28.83
CA PHE A 17 -12.13 -42.06 -28.36
C PHE A 17 -12.50 -41.14 -27.21
N SER A 18 -12.18 -41.56 -25.98
CA SER A 18 -12.36 -40.76 -24.78
C SER A 18 -11.30 -39.66 -24.72
N PHE A 19 -11.65 -38.44 -25.12
CA PHE A 19 -10.80 -37.27 -24.94
C PHE A 19 -10.79 -36.88 -23.46
N LEU A 20 -9.66 -37.14 -22.78
CA LEU A 20 -9.39 -36.62 -21.45
C LEU A 20 -9.18 -35.10 -21.54
N VAL A 21 -10.21 -34.32 -21.25
CA VAL A 21 -10.10 -32.86 -21.12
C VAL A 21 -9.35 -32.55 -19.83
N MET A 22 -8.05 -32.33 -19.94
CA MET A 22 -7.22 -31.85 -18.84
C MET A 22 -7.56 -30.38 -18.60
N VAL A 23 -8.48 -30.12 -17.67
CA VAL A 23 -8.79 -28.76 -17.22
C VAL A 23 -7.57 -28.23 -16.46
N ILE A 24 -6.77 -27.41 -17.15
CA ILE A 24 -5.73 -26.61 -16.51
C ILE A 24 -6.46 -25.55 -15.68
N VAL A 25 -6.65 -25.82 -14.40
CA VAL A 25 -7.05 -24.80 -13.44
C VAL A 25 -5.89 -23.80 -13.38
N PRO A 26 -6.08 -22.52 -13.74
CA PRO A 26 -5.04 -21.53 -13.53
C PRO A 26 -4.79 -21.45 -12.02
N SER A 27 -3.59 -21.81 -11.58
CA SER A 27 -3.18 -21.51 -10.21
C SER A 27 -3.30 -20.01 -10.05
N ALA A 28 -4.13 -19.57 -9.10
CA ALA A 28 -4.09 -18.18 -8.67
C ALA A 28 -2.64 -17.89 -8.31
N ALA A 29 -2.07 -16.84 -8.90
CA ALA A 29 -0.75 -16.38 -8.53
C ALA A 29 -0.84 -16.00 -7.04
N SER A 30 -0.11 -16.73 -6.20
CA SER A 30 0.08 -16.33 -4.82
C SER A 30 0.92 -15.05 -4.87
N SER A 31 0.25 -13.89 -4.80
CA SER A 31 0.93 -12.64 -4.50
C SER A 31 1.54 -12.81 -3.12
N GLU A 32 2.84 -13.10 -3.08
CA GLU A 32 3.62 -12.93 -1.87
C GLU A 32 3.35 -11.51 -1.36
N PRO A 33 3.07 -11.34 -0.05
CA PRO A 33 2.74 -10.01 0.49
C PRO A 33 3.88 -9.06 0.14
N PRO A 34 3.59 -7.79 -0.23
CA PRO A 34 4.63 -6.86 -0.65
C PRO A 34 5.68 -6.74 0.45
N ILE A 35 6.86 -7.28 0.15
CA ILE A 35 8.07 -7.05 0.94
C ILE A 35 8.27 -5.53 0.96
N MET A 36 8.77 -4.98 2.06
CA MET A 36 9.09 -3.55 2.11
C MET A 36 10.23 -3.24 1.13
N GLU A 37 9.88 -2.81 -0.08
CA GLU A 37 10.82 -2.62 -1.18
C GLU A 37 11.72 -1.39 -0.97
N ALA A 38 11.23 -0.37 -0.27
CA ALA A 38 11.95 0.86 0.03
C ALA A 38 12.05 1.13 1.54
N HIS A 39 13.15 1.76 1.95
CA HIS A 39 13.42 2.13 3.34
C HIS A 39 14.04 3.51 3.44
N ALA A 40 13.42 4.40 4.22
CA ALA A 40 13.99 5.65 4.69
C ALA A 40 14.36 5.51 6.17
N SER A 41 15.49 6.10 6.60
CA SER A 41 15.87 6.16 8.01
C SER A 41 16.23 7.60 8.36
N ILE A 42 15.64 8.11 9.44
CA ILE A 42 15.73 9.51 9.85
C ILE A 42 15.97 9.65 11.35
N THR A 43 16.55 10.77 11.76
CA THR A 43 16.73 11.14 13.17
C THR A 43 15.64 12.13 13.59
N TYR A 44 14.84 11.79 14.60
CA TYR A 44 13.73 12.65 15.05
C TYR A 44 13.42 12.45 16.54
N PRO A 45 13.10 13.51 17.32
CA PRO A 45 12.72 13.37 18.73
C PRO A 45 11.32 12.73 18.88
N ILE A 46 11.26 11.40 18.79
CA ILE A 46 10.02 10.62 18.91
C ILE A 46 9.58 10.36 20.36
N SER A 47 10.42 10.67 21.34
CA SER A 47 10.14 10.37 22.76
C SER A 47 9.06 11.24 23.41
N SER A 48 8.61 12.32 22.75
CA SER A 48 7.54 13.19 23.24
C SER A 48 6.30 13.09 22.35
N PRO A 49 5.21 12.40 22.76
CA PRO A 49 4.14 11.93 21.88
C PRO A 49 3.26 13.03 21.27
N TYR A 50 3.38 14.27 21.73
CA TYR A 50 2.60 15.42 21.25
C TYR A 50 3.36 16.26 20.20
N TYR A 51 4.51 15.81 19.72
CA TYR A 51 5.25 16.50 18.67
C TYR A 51 4.82 16.02 17.27
N PRO A 52 4.55 16.94 16.33
CA PRO A 52 4.43 16.58 14.93
C PRO A 52 5.79 16.13 14.39
N ILE A 53 5.76 15.14 13.52
CA ILE A 53 6.89 14.66 12.73
C ILE A 53 6.74 15.25 11.33
N VAL A 54 7.75 16.01 10.90
CA VAL A 54 7.76 16.70 9.61
C VAL A 54 8.88 16.11 8.76
N LEU A 55 8.51 15.34 7.73
CA LEU A 55 9.41 14.77 6.75
C LEU A 55 9.39 15.63 5.48
N ARG A 56 10.53 15.86 4.84
CA ARG A 56 10.54 16.45 3.51
C ARG A 56 10.35 15.37 2.46
N GLY A 57 9.73 15.70 1.34
CA GLY A 57 9.61 14.77 0.22
C GLY A 57 10.96 14.24 -0.26
N LYS A 58 12.04 15.03 -0.19
CA LYS A 58 13.42 14.58 -0.46
C LYS A 58 13.88 13.39 0.42
N ASP A 59 13.31 13.25 1.62
CA ASP A 59 13.60 12.17 2.56
C ASP A 59 12.78 10.89 2.22
N LEU A 60 11.85 11.00 1.26
CA LEU A 60 10.91 9.97 0.80
C LEU A 60 11.00 9.75 -0.73
N PRO A 61 12.18 9.47 -1.31
CA PRO A 61 12.39 9.42 -2.76
C PRO A 61 11.56 8.34 -3.48
N SER A 62 11.20 7.25 -2.79
CA SER A 62 10.31 6.20 -3.32
C SER A 62 8.84 6.63 -3.49
N LEU A 63 8.46 7.81 -2.99
CA LEU A 63 7.12 8.39 -3.13
C LEU A 63 7.06 9.54 -4.14
N HIS A 64 8.19 9.91 -4.78
CA HIS A 64 8.21 10.95 -5.81
C HIS A 64 7.35 10.53 -7.01
N ASP A 65 6.72 11.51 -7.65
CA ASP A 65 5.76 11.31 -8.76
C ASP A 65 4.52 10.45 -8.43
N VAL A 66 4.35 9.98 -7.18
CA VAL A 66 3.12 9.33 -6.72
C VAL A 66 2.05 10.40 -6.44
N PRO A 67 0.85 10.30 -7.04
CA PRO A 67 -0.27 11.18 -6.71
C PRO A 67 -0.65 11.08 -5.22
N ILE A 68 -0.67 12.22 -4.51
CA ILE A 68 -0.92 12.28 -3.05
C ILE A 68 -2.19 11.51 -2.63
N GLY A 69 -3.25 11.58 -3.45
CA GLY A 69 -4.51 10.85 -3.21
C GLY A 69 -4.43 9.31 -3.33
N ARG A 70 -3.25 8.74 -3.57
CA ARG A 70 -2.95 7.29 -3.59
C ARG A 70 -2.05 6.85 -2.43
N ILE A 71 -1.52 7.80 -1.65
CA ILE A 71 -0.63 7.55 -0.51
C ILE A 71 -1.49 7.44 0.76
N SER A 72 -1.14 6.51 1.64
CA SER A 72 -1.64 6.49 3.02
C SER A 72 -0.54 6.01 3.98
N LEU A 73 -0.47 6.59 5.17
CA LEU A 73 0.47 6.17 6.21
C LEU A 73 -0.18 5.16 7.15
N TYR A 74 0.58 4.15 7.55
CA TYR A 74 0.18 3.09 8.47
C TYR A 74 1.21 2.90 9.59
N ALA A 75 0.74 2.46 10.75
CA ALA A 75 1.58 2.05 11.87
C ALA A 75 1.23 0.63 12.32
N ALA A 76 2.23 -0.13 12.75
CA ALA A 76 2.05 -1.49 13.26
C ALA A 76 1.99 -1.51 14.80
N HIS A 77 1.06 -2.29 15.34
CA HIS A 77 0.97 -2.61 16.76
C HIS A 77 0.66 -4.10 16.90
N GLY A 78 1.69 -4.89 17.23
CA GLY A 78 1.67 -6.34 17.11
C GLY A 78 1.35 -6.79 15.68
N ALA A 79 0.46 -7.78 15.55
CA ALA A 79 0.06 -8.35 14.26
C ALA A 79 -0.90 -7.49 13.42
N GLN A 80 -1.16 -6.23 13.79
CA GLN A 80 -2.10 -5.35 13.10
C GLN A 80 -1.40 -4.08 12.59
N ILE A 81 -1.63 -3.73 11.33
CA ILE A 81 -1.37 -2.37 10.82
C ILE A 81 -2.66 -1.56 10.81
N LYS A 82 -2.59 -0.27 11.10
CA LYS A 82 -3.72 0.67 11.07
C LYS A 82 -3.31 1.96 10.36
N PRO A 83 -4.21 2.58 9.56
CA PRO A 83 -3.93 3.87 8.96
C PRO A 83 -3.82 4.93 10.06
N ILE A 84 -2.87 5.86 9.92
CA ILE A 84 -2.64 6.96 10.86
C ILE A 84 -3.03 8.30 10.23
N PRO A 85 -3.46 9.31 11.03
CA PRO A 85 -3.73 10.65 10.51
C PRO A 85 -2.44 11.29 9.99
N PHE A 86 -2.49 11.85 8.78
CA PHE A 86 -1.38 12.58 8.20
C PHE A 86 -1.84 13.65 7.21
N GLN A 87 -0.92 14.56 6.90
CA GLN A 87 -1.05 15.61 5.90
C GLN A 87 0.15 15.57 4.94
N ILE A 88 -0.03 16.09 3.73
CA ILE A 88 1.06 16.39 2.80
C ILE A 88 0.88 17.84 2.34
N ASP A 89 1.68 18.75 2.89
CA ASP A 89 1.60 20.17 2.66
C ASP A 89 2.56 20.59 1.53
N ARG A 90 2.04 21.26 0.49
CA ARG A 90 2.86 21.75 -0.64
C ARG A 90 3.74 22.91 -0.22
N ARG A 91 5.02 22.83 -0.58
CA ARG A 91 5.99 23.92 -0.38
C ARG A 91 6.62 24.33 -1.71
N ASP A 92 6.80 25.63 -1.92
CA ASP A 92 7.59 26.13 -3.05
C ASP A 92 9.09 25.91 -2.83
N LYS A 93 9.90 26.16 -3.88
CA LYS A 93 11.38 26.07 -3.84
C LYS A 93 12.06 27.04 -2.85
N LYS A 94 11.31 27.88 -2.14
CA LYS A 94 11.76 28.78 -1.07
C LYS A 94 11.24 28.34 0.31
N GLY A 95 10.63 27.15 0.40
CA GLY A 95 10.07 26.57 1.62
C GLY A 95 8.74 27.19 2.08
N ARG A 96 8.09 28.02 1.27
CA ARG A 96 6.82 28.69 1.62
C ARG A 96 5.64 27.79 1.24
N PHE A 97 4.57 27.79 2.03
CA PHE A 97 3.34 27.05 1.67
C PHE A 97 2.78 27.54 0.33
N GLU A 98 2.51 26.62 -0.59
CA GLU A 98 1.79 26.91 -1.84
C GLU A 98 0.30 26.67 -1.61
N ILE A 99 -0.46 27.75 -1.43
CA ILE A 99 -1.92 27.71 -1.31
C ILE A 99 -2.49 27.85 -2.73
N PRO A 100 -3.13 26.83 -3.32
CA PRO A 100 -3.66 26.92 -4.68
C PRO A 100 -4.90 27.81 -4.69
N VAL A 101 -4.88 28.87 -5.48
CA VAL A 101 -6.01 29.79 -5.68
C VAL A 101 -6.41 29.87 -7.16
N ASP A 102 -7.71 29.95 -7.43
CA ASP A 102 -8.24 30.17 -8.77
C ASP A 102 -8.06 31.62 -9.25
N GLN A 103 -8.58 31.96 -10.43
CA GLN A 103 -8.42 33.31 -11.02
C GLN A 103 -9.17 34.38 -10.21
N GLU A 104 -10.19 33.96 -9.47
CA GLU A 104 -11.02 34.73 -8.56
C GLU A 104 -10.41 34.83 -7.14
N GLY A 105 -9.27 34.17 -6.89
CA GLY A 105 -8.55 34.21 -5.62
C GLY A 105 -9.08 33.26 -4.55
N LYS A 106 -9.96 32.32 -4.90
CA LYS A 106 -10.54 31.32 -3.99
C LYS A 106 -9.68 30.06 -3.95
N THR A 107 -9.47 29.54 -2.76
CA THR A 107 -8.66 28.33 -2.54
C THR A 107 -9.31 27.06 -3.12
N PHE A 108 -8.51 26.17 -3.71
CA PHE A 108 -8.94 24.86 -4.20
C PHE A 108 -7.91 23.74 -3.91
N GLU A 109 -8.35 22.48 -3.87
CA GLU A 109 -7.45 21.34 -3.78
C GLU A 109 -6.74 21.08 -5.12
N LYS A 110 -5.40 21.22 -5.15
CA LYS A 110 -4.58 20.88 -6.31
C LYS A 110 -3.82 19.57 -6.05
N ARG A 111 -4.43 18.44 -6.42
CA ARG A 111 -3.90 17.08 -6.20
C ARG A 111 -2.74 16.74 -7.14
N GLN A 112 -1.58 17.37 -6.92
CA GLN A 112 -0.33 17.05 -7.61
C GLN A 112 0.33 15.78 -7.03
N PRO A 113 1.26 15.16 -7.77
CA PRO A 113 2.19 14.19 -7.20
C PRO A 113 3.07 14.80 -6.11
N LEU A 114 3.54 13.96 -5.18
CA LEU A 114 4.51 14.36 -4.16
C LEU A 114 5.85 14.74 -4.83
N ASP A 115 6.44 15.86 -4.41
CA ASP A 115 7.77 16.29 -4.84
C ASP A 115 8.74 16.51 -3.66
N GLU A 116 10.01 16.76 -3.97
CA GLU A 116 11.11 16.89 -2.99
C GLU A 116 10.89 17.96 -1.90
N ASN A 117 10.08 18.99 -2.16
CA ASN A 117 9.89 20.16 -1.29
C ASN A 117 8.77 19.94 -0.26
N ASP A 118 7.80 19.09 -0.58
CA ASP A 118 6.62 18.80 0.22
C ASP A 118 6.96 18.42 1.66
N GLU A 119 6.03 18.70 2.58
CA GLU A 119 6.12 18.26 3.96
C GLU A 119 5.07 17.19 4.25
N CYS A 120 5.51 15.97 4.56
CA CYS A 120 4.62 14.94 5.09
C CYS A 120 4.61 15.04 6.62
N VAL A 121 3.42 15.23 7.19
CA VAL A 121 3.23 15.54 8.62
C VAL A 121 2.30 14.53 9.29
N PHE A 122 2.73 13.93 10.39
CA PHE A 122 1.94 13.03 11.25
C PHE A 122 2.38 13.17 12.72
N MET A 123 1.71 12.55 13.69
CA MET A 123 2.09 12.70 15.10
C MET A 123 3.07 11.62 15.57
N SER A 124 3.99 11.98 16.44
CA SER A 124 4.92 11.04 17.11
C SER A 124 4.21 10.00 17.99
N SER A 125 2.98 10.27 18.44
CA SER A 125 2.09 9.29 19.08
C SER A 125 1.69 8.13 18.16
N ASP A 126 1.73 8.34 16.85
CA ASP A 126 1.22 7.40 15.85
C ASP A 126 2.30 6.42 15.37
N ILE A 127 3.50 6.50 15.94
CA ILE A 127 4.62 5.61 15.62
C ILE A 127 4.34 4.18 16.09
N GLY A 128 4.59 3.24 15.19
CA GLY A 128 4.44 1.80 15.44
C GLY A 128 5.75 1.04 15.55
N GLU A 129 5.60 -0.27 15.58
CA GLU A 129 6.65 -1.28 15.69
C GLU A 129 7.22 -1.65 14.30
N LYS A 130 8.41 -2.28 14.30
CA LYS A 130 8.97 -2.89 13.09
C LYS A 130 8.19 -4.15 12.73
N ILE A 131 7.78 -4.29 11.47
CA ILE A 131 7.26 -5.54 10.88
C ILE A 131 8.17 -6.00 9.74
N GLU A 132 8.16 -7.31 9.47
CA GLU A 132 8.99 -7.93 8.42
C GLU A 132 8.33 -7.86 7.04
N SER A 133 7.01 -7.89 6.99
CA SER A 133 6.20 -7.77 5.77
C SER A 133 4.91 -7.00 6.06
N ILE A 134 4.43 -6.25 5.07
CA ILE A 134 3.12 -5.62 5.13
C ILE A 134 2.05 -6.72 4.95
N PRO A 135 1.09 -6.89 5.87
CA PRO A 135 -0.03 -7.83 5.67
C PRO A 135 -0.74 -7.55 4.35
N ASP A 136 -1.16 -8.60 3.63
CA ASP A 136 -1.85 -8.44 2.35
C ASP A 136 -3.14 -7.63 2.54
N VAL A 137 -3.09 -6.36 2.13
CA VAL A 137 -4.23 -5.47 2.01
C VAL A 137 -4.38 -5.14 0.54
N ALA A 138 -5.53 -5.53 -0.01
CA ALA A 138 -5.75 -5.53 -1.45
C ALA A 138 -5.49 -4.16 -2.09
N ARG A 139 -4.83 -4.18 -3.26
CA ARG A 139 -4.56 -3.03 -4.16
C ARG A 139 -3.43 -2.10 -3.73
N ILE A 140 -2.42 -2.58 -2.99
CA ILE A 140 -1.10 -1.91 -2.91
C ILE A 140 -0.33 -2.09 -4.23
N GLU A 141 0.40 -1.05 -4.65
CA GLU A 141 1.43 -1.09 -5.70
C GLU A 141 2.85 -0.94 -5.15
N GLY A 142 3.03 -0.38 -3.95
CA GLY A 142 4.35 -0.21 -3.33
C GLY A 142 4.28 0.14 -1.85
N ALA A 143 5.34 -0.17 -1.11
CA ALA A 143 5.46 0.07 0.32
C ALA A 143 6.85 0.62 0.68
N THR A 144 6.88 1.71 1.47
CA THR A 144 8.10 2.30 2.02
C THR A 144 8.05 2.26 3.54
N GLY A 145 9.05 1.64 4.18
CA GLY A 145 9.25 1.78 5.62
C GLY A 145 10.01 3.05 5.95
N ILE A 146 9.57 3.76 6.98
CA ILE A 146 10.20 4.96 7.50
C ILE A 146 10.62 4.66 8.94
N GLU A 147 11.91 4.38 9.13
CA GLU A 147 12.52 4.24 10.45
C GLU A 147 12.83 5.63 11.04
N MET A 148 12.44 5.84 12.29
CA MET A 148 12.81 7.00 13.09
C MET A 148 13.67 6.56 14.27
N THR A 149 14.84 7.17 14.42
CA THR A 149 15.71 7.02 15.59
C THR A 149 15.67 8.28 16.44
N ASP A 150 15.39 8.14 17.74
CA ASP A 150 15.44 9.24 18.70
C ASP A 150 16.90 9.61 19.04
N PRO A 151 17.36 10.84 18.79
CA PRO A 151 18.74 11.24 19.09
C PRO A 151 19.03 11.38 20.59
N GLY A 152 18.01 11.55 21.43
CA GLY A 152 18.14 11.72 22.88
C GLY A 152 18.05 10.40 23.65
N THR A 153 17.28 9.42 23.16
CA THR A 153 17.06 8.14 23.85
C THR A 153 17.58 6.91 23.09
N GLY A 154 17.97 7.04 21.82
CA GLY A 154 18.33 5.91 20.96
C GLY A 154 17.15 4.99 20.63
N ARG A 155 15.91 5.40 20.93
CA ARG A 155 14.70 4.60 20.66
C ARG A 155 14.38 4.61 19.18
N HIS A 156 14.05 3.45 18.63
CA HIS A 156 13.59 3.30 17.25
C HIS A 156 12.06 3.23 17.19
N GLY A 157 11.50 3.55 16.02
CA GLY A 157 10.07 3.40 15.71
C GLY A 157 9.82 3.47 14.21
N TRP A 158 8.68 2.97 13.75
CA TRP A 158 8.37 2.84 12.32
C TRP A 158 6.99 3.35 11.94
N VAL A 159 6.92 3.93 10.74
CA VAL A 159 5.70 4.22 9.98
C VAL A 159 5.88 3.69 8.56
N TYR A 160 4.79 3.27 7.91
CA TYR A 160 4.79 2.65 6.59
C TYR A 160 3.97 3.50 5.64
N ALA A 161 4.60 4.06 4.61
CA ALA A 161 3.90 4.73 3.52
C ALA A 161 3.51 3.70 2.46
N LEU A 162 2.21 3.52 2.25
CA LEU A 162 1.65 2.54 1.33
C LEU A 162 1.03 3.27 0.13
N VAL A 163 1.39 2.83 -1.07
CA VAL A 163 0.89 3.37 -2.34
C VAL A 163 -0.16 2.42 -2.89
N PHE A 164 -1.36 2.92 -3.18
CA PHE A 164 -2.49 2.14 -3.65
C PHE A 164 -2.75 2.34 -5.15
N GLN A 165 -3.37 1.34 -5.81
CA GLN A 165 -3.84 1.44 -7.21
C GLN A 165 -4.91 2.53 -7.42
N GLY A 166 -5.52 3.01 -6.33
CA GLY A 166 -6.55 4.05 -6.34
C GLY A 166 -6.63 4.76 -4.99
N ALA A 167 -7.80 5.29 -4.63
CA ALA A 167 -7.99 5.97 -3.35
C ALA A 167 -7.87 5.00 -2.16
N PRO A 168 -7.02 5.28 -1.15
CA PRO A 168 -6.81 4.40 -0.01
C PRO A 168 -7.89 4.59 1.09
N PRO A 169 -8.12 3.58 1.94
CA PRO A 169 -8.90 3.73 3.16
C PRO A 169 -8.25 4.77 4.09
N GLY A 170 -8.99 5.82 4.46
CA GLY A 170 -8.50 6.86 5.38
C GLY A 170 -7.39 7.76 4.81
N GLY A 171 -7.36 7.96 3.48
CA GLY A 171 -6.31 8.70 2.77
C GLY A 171 -6.05 10.15 3.22
N CYS A 172 -4.97 10.71 2.67
CA CYS A 172 -4.42 12.03 3.00
C CYS A 172 -5.48 13.13 3.15
N ARG A 173 -5.39 13.91 4.22
CA ARG A 173 -6.11 15.18 4.35
C ARG A 173 -5.21 16.29 3.81
N SER A 174 -5.74 17.08 2.89
CA SER A 174 -5.12 18.29 2.30
C SER A 174 -5.99 19.50 2.60
#